data_AF-A0A350V2D8-F1
#
_entry.id   AF-A0A350V2D8-F1
#
_cell.length_a   1.000
_cell.length_b   1.000
_cell.length_c   1.000
_cell.angle_alpha   90.00
_cell.angle_beta   90.00
_cell.angle_gamma   90.00
#
_symmetry.space_group_name_H-M   'P 1'
#
loop_
_entity.id
_entity.type
_entity.pdbx_description
1 polymer ?
#
loop_
_entity_poly.entity_id
_entity_poly.type
_entity_poly.pdbx_seq_one_letter_code
_entity_poly.pdbx_strand_id
1 'polypeptide(L)'
;MQIKRILLIFLLFVSVKFVYADQLAWITEDQAIQTVDYFKEKKIKNVILWCACCDNDEKMKIKVTRIYYKSIENQPYFQVWIEGKDKDGKKLKQGVDLAYVHIKKDGEWHSVGTVMGFQCDPCTKSFKF
;
A
#
# COMPACT_ATOMS: atom_id res chain seq x y z
N MET A 1 37.09 12.61 -29.15
CA MET A 1 36.54 13.07 -27.85
C MET A 1 35.02 12.82 -27.68
N GLN A 2 34.39 11.97 -28.50
CA GLN A 2 32.93 11.72 -28.46
C GLN A 2 32.56 10.36 -27.82
N ILE A 3 33.36 9.31 -28.00
CA ILE A 3 33.10 7.95 -27.47
C ILE A 3 33.11 7.89 -25.93
N LYS A 4 34.02 8.63 -25.27
CA LYS A 4 34.09 8.70 -23.80
C LYS A 4 32.85 9.36 -23.17
N ARG A 5 32.16 10.25 -23.90
CA ARG A 5 30.91 10.90 -23.44
C ARG A 5 29.70 9.99 -23.62
N ILE A 6 29.66 9.18 -24.69
CA ILE A 6 28.60 8.20 -24.95
C ILE A 6 28.62 7.08 -23.90
N LEU A 7 29.80 6.60 -23.50
CA LEU A 7 29.96 5.62 -22.42
C LEU A 7 29.47 6.15 -21.06
N LEU A 8 29.65 7.45 -20.80
CA LEU A 8 29.16 8.10 -19.58
C LEU A 8 27.62 8.18 -19.55
N ILE A 9 27.00 8.45 -20.71
CA ILE A 9 25.54 8.46 -20.87
C ILE A 9 24.96 7.05 -20.70
N PHE A 10 25.63 6.03 -21.25
CA PHE A 10 25.18 4.64 -21.11
C PHE A 10 25.28 4.12 -19.67
N LEU A 11 26.27 4.58 -18.90
CA LEU A 11 26.43 4.24 -17.49
C LEU A 11 25.32 4.85 -16.59
N LEU A 12 24.76 6.00 -16.99
CA LEU A 12 23.68 6.70 -16.28
C LEU A 12 22.31 6.01 -16.39
N PHE A 13 22.11 5.12 -17.37
CA PHE A 13 20.83 4.42 -17.56
C PHE A 13 20.65 3.17 -16.69
N VAL A 14 21.67 2.73 -15.95
CA VAL A 14 21.65 1.42 -15.23
C VAL A 14 21.32 1.54 -13.74
N SER A 15 21.02 2.73 -13.21
CA SER A 15 20.84 2.93 -11.75
C SER A 15 19.42 3.23 -11.26
N VAL A 16 18.37 3.09 -12.08
CA VAL A 16 16.98 3.09 -11.57
C VAL A 16 16.68 1.75 -10.90
N LYS A 17 17.20 1.59 -9.68
CA LYS A 17 16.71 0.56 -8.77
C LYS A 17 15.32 0.94 -8.29
N PHE A 18 14.42 -0.03 -8.25
CA PHE A 18 13.04 0.10 -7.76
C PHE A 18 13.05 0.53 -6.29
N VAL A 19 12.85 1.82 -6.05
CA VAL A 19 12.53 2.35 -4.72
C VAL A 19 11.10 1.91 -4.41
N TYR A 20 10.84 1.46 -3.18
CA TYR A 20 9.48 1.25 -2.67
C TYR A 20 8.68 2.53 -2.92
N ALA A 21 7.76 2.50 -3.88
CA ALA A 21 6.94 3.66 -4.16
C ALA A 21 5.88 3.74 -3.05
N ASP A 22 6.06 4.67 -2.11
CA ASP A 22 4.99 5.13 -1.23
C ASP A 22 3.98 5.89 -2.08
N GLN A 23 2.94 5.19 -2.54
CA GLN A 23 1.94 5.78 -3.43
C GLN A 23 0.77 6.36 -2.66
N LEU A 24 0.33 5.68 -1.59
CA LEU A 24 -0.76 6.10 -0.71
C LEU A 24 -0.43 5.82 0.75
N ALA A 25 0.85 5.94 1.14
CA ALA A 25 1.28 5.87 2.53
C ALA A 25 0.88 7.14 3.31
N TRP A 26 1.04 8.31 2.69
CA TRP A 26 0.63 9.62 3.21
C TRP A 26 -0.45 10.19 2.31
N ILE A 27 -1.63 10.43 2.88
CA ILE A 27 -2.85 10.80 2.15
C ILE A 27 -3.48 12.04 2.79
N THR A 28 -4.49 12.63 2.12
CA THR A 28 -5.25 13.74 2.71
C THR A 28 -6.10 13.26 3.89
N GLU A 29 -6.53 14.19 4.74
CA GLU A 29 -7.44 13.89 5.85
C GLU A 29 -8.73 13.23 5.36
N ASP A 30 -9.34 13.79 4.31
CA ASP A 30 -10.57 13.27 3.71
C ASP A 30 -10.41 11.83 3.23
N GLN A 31 -9.29 11.51 2.56
CA GLN A 31 -9.00 10.15 2.11
C GLN A 31 -8.85 9.19 3.30
N ALA A 32 -8.21 9.64 4.39
CA ALA A 32 -8.05 8.85 5.61
C ALA A 32 -9.38 8.58 6.31
N ILE A 33 -10.24 9.60 6.43
CA ILE A 33 -11.60 9.49 6.97
C ILE A 33 -12.41 8.50 6.13
N GLN A 34 -12.50 8.74 4.82
CA GLN A 34 -13.25 7.89 3.90
C GLN A 34 -12.79 6.43 3.98
N THR A 35 -11.48 6.18 4.07
CA THR A 35 -10.93 4.82 4.18
C THR A 35 -11.36 4.15 5.49
N VAL A 36 -11.20 4.83 6.62
CA VAL A 36 -11.54 4.26 7.94
C VAL A 36 -13.04 4.00 8.05
N ASP A 37 -13.88 4.90 7.56
CA ASP A 37 -15.33 4.75 7.62
C ASP A 37 -15.82 3.66 6.67
N TYR A 38 -15.27 3.57 5.45
CA TYR A 38 -15.56 2.47 4.54
C TYR A 38 -15.27 1.09 5.17
N PHE A 39 -14.12 0.95 5.86
CA PHE A 39 -13.80 -0.29 6.58
C PHE A 39 -14.80 -0.64 7.67
N LYS A 40 -15.27 0.36 8.44
CA LYS A 40 -16.25 0.17 9.51
C LYS A 40 -17.62 -0.19 8.93
N GLU A 41 -18.10 0.57 7.95
CA GLU A 41 -19.41 0.40 7.31
C GLU A 41 -19.54 -0.96 6.62
N LYS A 42 -18.52 -1.35 5.84
CA LYS A 42 -18.47 -2.65 5.17
C LYS A 42 -18.03 -3.79 6.09
N LYS A 43 -17.77 -3.50 7.37
CA LYS A 43 -17.35 -4.46 8.40
C LYS A 43 -16.15 -5.30 7.94
N ILE A 44 -15.18 -4.69 7.29
CA ILE A 44 -13.99 -5.37 6.75
C ILE A 44 -13.17 -5.91 7.92
N LYS A 45 -12.97 -7.24 7.94
CA LYS A 45 -12.21 -7.94 8.99
C LYS A 45 -10.93 -8.59 8.50
N ASN A 46 -10.72 -8.69 7.19
CA ASN A 46 -9.54 -9.32 6.63
C ASN A 46 -8.97 -8.44 5.53
N VAL A 47 -7.65 -8.28 5.55
CA VAL A 47 -6.88 -7.63 4.49
C VAL A 47 -5.72 -8.52 4.07
N ILE A 48 -5.19 -8.31 2.88
CA ILE A 48 -3.86 -8.78 2.47
C ILE A 48 -2.97 -7.57 2.36
N LEU A 49 -1.84 -7.58 3.06
CA LEU A 49 -0.77 -6.60 2.88
C LEU A 49 0.22 -7.20 1.88
N TRP A 50 0.42 -6.52 0.75
CA TRP A 50 1.31 -6.96 -0.31
C TRP A 50 1.56 -5.88 -1.36
N CYS A 51 2.82 -5.62 -1.66
CA CYS A 51 3.30 -4.86 -2.81
C CYS A 51 3.73 -5.82 -3.92
N ALA A 52 2.99 -5.83 -5.02
CA ALA A 52 3.20 -6.80 -6.10
C ALA A 52 4.49 -6.59 -6.92
N CYS A 53 5.02 -5.37 -6.92
CA CYS A 53 6.26 -5.00 -7.61
C CYS A 53 7.47 -4.87 -6.68
N CYS A 54 7.31 -5.16 -5.38
CA CYS A 54 8.40 -5.08 -4.43
C CYS A 54 9.14 -6.41 -4.35
N ASP A 55 10.47 -6.35 -4.44
CA ASP A 55 11.32 -7.54 -4.37
C ASP A 55 11.15 -8.27 -3.03
N ASN A 56 10.87 -9.58 -3.11
CA ASN A 56 10.70 -10.48 -1.96
C ASN A 56 9.57 -10.10 -1.00
N ASP A 57 8.58 -9.31 -1.43
CA ASP A 57 7.40 -9.05 -0.58
C ASP A 57 6.37 -10.19 -0.69
N GLU A 58 6.03 -10.78 0.46
CA GLU A 58 5.12 -11.90 0.56
C GLU A 58 3.73 -11.45 0.99
N LYS A 59 2.69 -12.07 0.42
CA LYS A 59 1.30 -11.77 0.79
C LYS A 59 1.04 -12.13 2.26
N MET A 60 0.71 -11.13 3.07
CA MET A 60 0.37 -11.33 4.47
C MET A 60 -1.11 -11.09 4.73
N LYS A 61 -1.86 -12.14 5.06
CA LYS A 61 -3.27 -12.01 5.46
C LYS A 61 -3.39 -11.59 6.92
N ILE A 62 -4.04 -10.46 7.16
CA ILE A 62 -4.26 -9.90 8.50
C ILE A 62 -5.74 -9.90 8.83
N LYS A 63 -6.08 -10.48 9.99
CA LYS A 63 -7.37 -10.30 10.64
C LYS A 63 -7.37 -8.98 11.41
N VAL A 64 -8.04 -7.98 10.86
CA VAL A 64 -8.10 -6.61 11.38
C VAL A 64 -8.93 -6.57 12.67
N THR A 65 -8.31 -6.09 13.74
CA THR A 65 -8.99 -5.81 15.02
C THR A 65 -9.31 -4.33 15.16
N ARG A 66 -8.48 -3.44 14.61
CA ARG A 66 -8.69 -2.00 14.66
C ARG A 66 -8.12 -1.34 13.40
N ILE A 67 -8.82 -0.32 12.92
CA ILE A 67 -8.34 0.60 11.89
C ILE A 67 -8.60 2.03 12.34
N TYR A 68 -7.66 2.93 12.09
CA TYR A 68 -7.72 4.34 12.43
C TYR A 68 -6.72 5.11 11.57
N TYR A 69 -6.70 6.43 11.65
CA TYR A 69 -5.68 7.26 11.02
C TYR A 69 -4.98 8.14 12.05
N LYS A 70 -3.79 8.63 11.70
CA LYS A 70 -2.99 9.58 12.48
C LYS A 70 -2.49 10.69 11.56
N SER A 71 -2.42 11.91 12.07
CA SER A 71 -1.69 12.99 11.41
C SER A 71 -0.18 12.67 11.40
N ILE A 72 0.49 13.03 10.33
CA ILE A 72 1.95 13.02 10.25
C ILE A 72 2.48 14.28 10.90
N GLU A 73 3.49 14.13 11.77
CA GLU A 73 4.04 15.25 12.52
C GLU A 73 4.63 16.32 11.59
N ASN A 74 4.25 17.58 11.81
CA ASN A 74 4.70 18.74 11.02
C ASN A 74 4.38 18.67 9.51
N GLN A 75 3.40 17.85 9.11
CA GLN A 75 3.00 17.69 7.72
C GLN A 75 1.48 17.73 7.58
N PRO A 76 0.92 18.29 6.49
CA PRO A 76 -0.53 18.31 6.26
C PRO A 76 -1.05 16.98 5.70
N TYR A 77 -0.52 15.86 6.17
CA TYR A 77 -0.84 14.52 5.69
C TYR A 77 -1.25 13.60 6.84
N PHE A 78 -1.96 12.55 6.48
CA PHE A 78 -2.43 11.52 7.38
C PHE A 78 -1.98 10.16 6.87
N GLN A 79 -1.90 9.21 7.79
CA GLN A 79 -1.62 7.81 7.47
C GLN A 79 -2.65 6.92 8.13
N VAL A 80 -3.12 5.92 7.39
CA VAL A 80 -4.01 4.87 7.90
C VAL A 80 -3.17 3.81 8.62
N TRP A 81 -3.65 3.37 9.78
CA TRP A 81 -3.03 2.37 10.63
C TRP A 81 -3.96 1.18 10.82
N ILE A 82 -3.40 -0.02 10.71
CA ILE A 82 -4.08 -1.29 10.96
C ILE A 82 -3.45 -1.97 12.16
N GLU A 83 -4.31 -2.42 13.08
CA GLU A 83 -3.96 -3.38 14.12
C GLU A 83 -4.71 -4.70 13.86
N GLY A 84 -4.02 -5.81 14.05
CA GLY A 84 -4.60 -7.12 13.79
C GLY A 84 -3.68 -8.26 14.16
N LYS A 85 -4.02 -9.45 13.65
CA LYS A 85 -3.21 -10.66 13.77
C LYS A 85 -3.05 -11.34 12.42
N ASP A 86 -1.88 -11.90 12.16
CA ASP A 86 -1.67 -12.77 11.00
C ASP A 86 -2.25 -14.19 11.23
N LYS A 87 -2.00 -15.09 10.28
CA LYS A 87 -2.44 -16.49 10.32
C LYS A 87 -1.87 -17.28 11.51
N ASP A 88 -0.70 -16.91 12.00
CA ASP A 88 0.01 -17.57 13.09
C ASP A 88 -0.34 -16.93 14.45
N GLY A 89 -1.22 -15.92 14.45
CA GLY A 89 -1.68 -15.22 15.63
C GLY A 89 -0.74 -14.10 16.11
N LYS A 90 0.36 -13.83 15.39
CA LYS A 90 1.29 -12.74 15.69
C LYS A 90 0.58 -11.41 15.50
N LYS A 91 0.69 -10.54 16.50
CA LYS A 91 0.08 -9.22 16.47
C LYS A 91 0.85 -8.31 15.51
N LEU A 92 0.12 -7.48 14.79
CA LEU A 92 0.63 -6.43 13.94
C LEU A 92 -0.01 -5.10 14.33
N LYS A 93 0.78 -4.03 14.30
CA LYS A 93 0.33 -2.64 14.43
C LYS A 93 1.24 -1.76 13.58
N GLN A 94 0.76 -1.31 12.43
CA GLN A 94 1.57 -0.48 11.53
C GLN A 94 0.71 0.49 10.71
N GLY A 95 1.34 1.58 10.27
CA GLY A 95 0.86 2.40 9.17
C GLY A 95 0.94 1.62 7.87
N VAL A 96 0.03 1.88 6.93
CA VAL A 96 -0.07 1.13 5.69
C VAL A 96 -0.15 2.06 4.48
N ASP A 97 0.36 1.58 3.35
CA ASP A 97 0.13 2.18 2.03
C ASP A 97 -1.16 1.60 1.43
N LEU A 98 -2.15 2.43 1.15
CA LEU A 98 -3.44 1.98 0.63
C LEU A 98 -3.37 1.38 -0.78
N ALA A 99 -2.30 1.63 -1.54
CA ALA A 99 -2.05 0.94 -2.80
C ALA A 99 -1.75 -0.56 -2.58
N TYR A 100 -1.16 -0.92 -1.42
CA TYR A 100 -0.70 -2.27 -1.11
C TYR A 100 -1.55 -2.99 -0.05
N VAL A 101 -2.59 -2.34 0.48
CA VAL A 101 -3.64 -3.00 1.26
C VAL A 101 -4.71 -3.52 0.33
N HIS A 102 -5.03 -4.80 0.43
CA HIS A 102 -6.03 -5.43 -0.41
C HIS A 102 -7.20 -5.95 0.41
N ILE A 103 -8.42 -5.69 -0.05
CA ILE A 103 -9.68 -6.11 0.57
C ILE A 103 -10.47 -7.02 -0.35
N LYS A 104 -11.24 -7.94 0.24
CA LYS A 104 -12.07 -8.86 -0.53
C LYS A 104 -13.34 -8.17 -1.00
N LYS A 105 -13.58 -8.17 -2.31
CA LYS A 105 -14.79 -7.66 -2.98
C LYS A 105 -15.13 -8.60 -4.14
N ASP A 106 -16.39 -8.99 -4.26
CA ASP A 106 -16.88 -9.83 -5.36
C ASP A 106 -16.09 -11.14 -5.60
N GLY A 107 -15.53 -11.71 -4.52
CA GLY A 107 -14.76 -12.96 -4.55
C GLY A 107 -13.26 -12.80 -4.81
N GLU A 108 -12.80 -11.60 -5.19
CA GLU A 108 -11.40 -11.29 -5.46
C GLU A 108 -10.84 -10.27 -4.46
N TRP A 109 -9.52 -10.12 -4.43
CA TRP A 109 -8.81 -9.15 -3.60
C TRP A 109 -8.41 -7.96 -4.45
N HIS A 110 -8.84 -6.78 -4.03
CA HIS A 110 -8.60 -5.52 -4.72
C HIS A 110 -7.84 -4.56 -3.82
N SER A 111 -6.92 -3.78 -4.38
CA SER A 111 -6.25 -2.69 -3.68
C SER A 111 -7.27 -1.69 -3.13
N VAL A 112 -7.08 -1.26 -1.89
CA VAL A 112 -7.96 -0.28 -1.23
C VAL A 112 -7.93 1.04 -2.00
N GLY A 113 -6.76 1.51 -2.42
CA GLY A 113 -6.64 2.72 -3.24
C GLY A 113 -7.54 2.68 -4.47
N THR A 114 -7.50 1.58 -5.22
CA THR A 114 -8.38 1.38 -6.39
C THR A 114 -9.86 1.29 -6.02
N VAL A 115 -10.22 0.58 -4.94
CA VAL A 115 -11.62 0.47 -4.50
C VAL A 115 -12.19 1.84 -4.09
N MET A 116 -11.36 2.69 -3.48
CA MET A 116 -11.74 4.04 -3.07
C MET A 116 -11.67 5.07 -4.21
N GLY A 117 -11.18 4.67 -5.39
CA GLY A 117 -11.00 5.58 -6.53
C GLY A 117 -9.86 6.58 -6.36
N PHE A 118 -8.90 6.29 -5.48
CA PHE A 118 -7.69 7.10 -5.32
C PHE A 118 -6.71 6.81 -6.45
N GLN A 119 -5.95 7.82 -6.84
CA GLN A 119 -4.92 7.67 -7.87
C GLN A 119 -3.76 6.84 -7.30
N CYS A 120 -3.61 5.61 -7.80
CA CYS A 120 -2.49 4.72 -7.49
C CYS A 120 -2.32 3.65 -8.58
N ASP A 121 -1.13 3.07 -8.64
CA ASP A 121 -0.78 1.87 -9.40
C ASP A 121 -0.31 0.76 -8.43
N PRO A 122 -1.20 -0.16 -8.01
CA PRO A 122 -0.85 -1.21 -7.06
C PRO A 122 0.08 -2.29 -7.65
N CYS A 123 0.57 -2.12 -8.89
CA CYS A 123 1.41 -3.07 -9.62
C CYS A 123 0.77 -4.46 -9.82
N THR A 124 -0.54 -4.58 -9.61
CA THR A 124 -1.28 -5.84 -9.78
C THR A 124 -2.73 -5.56 -10.14
N LYS A 125 -3.34 -6.50 -10.86
CA LYS A 125 -4.80 -6.56 -10.98
C LYS A 125 -5.40 -7.20 -9.72
N SER A 126 -6.72 -7.25 -9.65
CA SER A 126 -7.40 -8.08 -8.65
C SER A 126 -6.97 -9.53 -8.79
N PHE A 127 -6.96 -10.24 -7.66
CA PHE A 127 -6.48 -11.62 -7.62
C PHE A 127 -7.27 -12.50 -6.66
N LYS A 128 -7.12 -13.82 -6.83
CA LYS A 128 -7.60 -14.83 -5.88
C LYS A 128 -6.49 -15.20 -4.90
N PHE A 129 -6.86 -15.47 -3.64
CA PHE A 129 -5.96 -15.85 -2.55
C PHE A 129 -6.59 -16.94 -1.69
#